data_AF-A0A651FEY3-F1
#
_entry.id   AF-A0A651FEY3-F1
#
_cell.length_a   1.000
_cell.length_b   1.000
_cell.length_c   1.000
_cell.angle_alpha   90.00
_cell.angle_beta   90.00
_cell.angle_gamma   90.00
#
_symmetry.space_group_name_H-M   'P 1'
#
loop_
_entity.id
_entity.type
_entity.pdbx_description
1 polymer ?
#
loop_
_entity_poly.entity_id
_entity_poly.type
_entity_poly.pdbx_seq_one_letter_code
_entity_poly.pdbx_strand_id
1 'polypeptide(L)'
;MSGVHHQGRDEPRCASGDERRDGFADAGGAGSEGGGRGAGGVWGADGGHGGAGRGAGGGRPREQGGGGGGSGVAGVGGDRGCAKGDAVSATAREVRRLAFLGLFQLDARGEDALDEIRATLTESAEETKSGATARDVERALELAREAFAHRRKMDAEVLELAPGWPAQRQPAVDRAILRLAIHEMRSGRTPAKVAVNEALELTKRFSTERSPAFVNGVLDKVLKRVLAEQRASDDAVGAESEDAR
;
A
#
# COMPACT_ATOMS: atom_id res chain seq x y z
N MET A 1 -10.42 9.68 72.81
CA MET A 1 -11.03 9.53 71.46
C MET A 1 -9.89 9.49 70.46
N SER A 2 -9.84 8.38 69.69
CA SER A 2 -9.25 8.15 68.36
C SER A 2 -8.07 9.02 67.88
N GLY A 3 -6.99 8.53 67.29
CA GLY A 3 -6.56 7.22 66.80
C GLY A 3 -5.09 7.37 66.34
N VAL A 4 -4.21 6.40 66.60
CA VAL A 4 -3.83 5.30 65.68
C VAL A 4 -2.88 5.75 64.54
N HIS A 5 -1.61 5.32 64.68
CA HIS A 5 -0.68 4.71 63.70
C HIS A 5 -0.52 5.34 62.28
N HIS A 6 0.64 5.36 61.61
CA HIS A 6 1.69 4.35 61.52
C HIS A 6 2.92 4.91 60.78
N GLN A 7 4.10 4.54 61.30
CA GLN A 7 5.38 4.17 60.66
C GLN A 7 5.79 4.69 59.28
N GLY A 8 7.06 5.11 59.21
CA GLY A 8 7.83 5.28 57.98
C GLY A 8 8.44 4.00 57.41
N ARG A 9 9.07 4.18 56.25
CA ARG A 9 10.19 3.42 55.63
C ARG A 9 10.50 4.14 54.31
N ASP A 10 11.64 4.82 54.23
CA ASP A 10 12.91 4.37 53.61
C ASP A 10 12.85 4.38 52.08
N GLU A 11 13.29 5.51 51.50
CA GLU A 11 13.66 5.66 50.09
C GLU A 11 15.11 5.19 49.88
N PRO A 12 15.43 4.38 48.86
CA PRO A 12 16.81 4.16 48.47
C PRO A 12 17.32 5.31 47.61
N ARG A 13 18.16 6.15 48.22
CA ARG A 13 19.14 7.00 47.53
C ARG A 13 20.29 6.12 47.04
N CYS A 14 20.50 6.07 45.73
CA CYS A 14 21.81 5.73 45.15
C CYS A 14 22.45 7.00 44.60
N ALA A 15 23.67 7.22 45.05
CA ALA A 15 24.45 8.42 44.93
C ALA A 15 25.26 8.50 43.62
N SER A 16 25.70 9.72 43.32
CA SER A 16 26.97 10.14 42.69
C SER A 16 27.79 9.05 41.99
N GLY A 17 28.13 9.14 40.71
CA GLY A 17 28.82 10.27 40.07
C GLY A 17 30.18 9.76 39.60
N ASP A 18 30.58 10.05 38.37
CA ASP A 18 31.94 10.53 38.03
C ASP A 18 31.97 10.85 36.53
N GLU A 19 32.42 12.06 36.24
CA GLU A 19 32.76 12.54 34.93
C GLU A 19 34.07 11.88 34.48
N ARG A 20 34.19 11.53 33.19
CA ARG A 20 35.45 11.76 32.49
C ARG A 20 35.31 11.80 30.98
N ARG A 21 35.69 12.96 30.45
CA ARG A 21 35.99 13.27 29.06
C ARG A 21 37.34 12.66 28.63
N ASP A 22 37.57 12.84 27.33
CA ASP A 22 38.83 12.80 26.57
C ASP A 22 39.18 11.40 26.02
N GLY A 23 39.42 11.19 24.72
CA GLY A 23 39.49 12.07 23.57
C GLY A 23 40.01 11.29 22.35
N PHE A 24 39.79 11.86 21.16
CA PHE A 24 40.70 11.87 20.01
C PHE A 24 41.07 10.56 19.29
N ALA A 25 40.59 10.39 18.05
CA ALA A 25 41.44 10.13 16.88
C ALA A 25 40.68 10.34 15.55
N ASP A 26 41.25 11.24 14.75
CA ASP A 26 40.96 11.63 13.37
C ASP A 26 41.56 10.60 12.38
N ALA A 27 40.87 10.36 11.27
CA ALA A 27 41.52 10.09 9.98
C ALA A 27 40.56 10.42 8.81
N GLY A 28 40.79 11.56 8.14
CA GLY A 28 40.37 11.81 6.75
C GLY A 28 41.03 10.86 5.74
N GLY A 29 40.73 10.84 4.44
CA GLY A 29 39.92 11.67 3.56
C GLY A 29 40.09 11.20 2.10
N ALA A 30 39.61 12.02 1.14
CA ALA A 30 39.69 11.93 -0.33
C ALA A 30 38.61 11.06 -1.04
N GLY A 31 37.92 11.53 -2.08
CA GLY A 31 38.07 12.75 -2.87
C GLY A 31 36.81 13.08 -3.68
N SER A 32 36.65 14.37 -3.96
CA SER A 32 35.59 14.97 -4.77
C SER A 32 36.26 15.91 -5.75
N GLU A 33 36.22 15.59 -7.04
CA GLU A 33 36.39 16.53 -8.17
C GLU A 33 35.34 16.16 -9.21
N GLY A 34 34.36 17.03 -9.45
CA GLY A 34 34.32 17.89 -10.64
C GLY A 34 33.19 17.38 -11.55
N GLY A 35 32.21 18.13 -12.03
CA GLY A 35 32.13 19.54 -12.40
C GLY A 35 31.40 19.54 -13.76
N GLY A 36 30.23 20.17 -13.89
CA GLY A 36 29.50 20.15 -15.16
C GLY A 36 28.17 20.89 -15.11
N ARG A 37 28.19 22.12 -15.64
CA ARG A 37 27.11 23.12 -15.68
C ARG A 37 26.03 22.73 -16.70
N GLY A 38 24.81 23.23 -16.49
CA GLY A 38 23.73 23.18 -17.49
C GLY A 38 22.47 23.87 -17.01
N ALA A 39 22.49 25.20 -16.97
CA ALA A 39 21.31 26.05 -16.82
C ALA A 39 20.53 26.12 -18.16
N GLY A 40 19.21 26.27 -18.08
CA GLY A 40 18.39 26.64 -19.25
C GLY A 40 16.93 26.23 -19.12
N GLY A 41 16.14 27.05 -18.41
CA GLY A 41 14.68 26.98 -18.47
C GLY A 41 14.14 27.63 -19.74
N VAL A 42 13.02 27.10 -20.23
CA VAL A 42 11.92 27.82 -20.89
C VAL A 42 10.83 26.78 -21.17
N TRP A 43 9.67 26.93 -20.54
CA TRP A 43 8.42 26.36 -21.04
C TRP A 43 7.48 27.54 -21.21
N GLY A 44 7.27 27.91 -22.48
CA GLY A 44 6.44 29.02 -22.91
C GLY A 44 4.98 28.80 -22.54
N ALA A 45 4.35 29.91 -22.17
CA ALA A 45 2.93 30.06 -22.04
C ALA A 45 2.32 30.36 -23.41
N ASP A 46 1.28 29.61 -23.80
CA ASP A 46 0.24 29.97 -24.77
C ASP A 46 -1.02 29.22 -24.26
N GLY A 47 -2.19 29.81 -23.98
CA GLY A 47 -2.86 30.92 -24.65
C GLY A 47 -3.92 30.35 -25.60
N GLY A 48 -5.15 30.09 -25.11
CA GLY A 48 -6.23 29.52 -25.92
C GLY A 48 -7.63 29.70 -25.33
N HIS A 49 -8.26 30.83 -25.67
CA HIS A 49 -9.66 31.15 -25.40
C HIS A 49 -10.63 30.37 -26.30
N GLY A 50 -11.87 30.17 -25.80
CA GLY A 50 -13.08 30.30 -26.63
C GLY A 50 -13.96 29.06 -26.71
N GLY A 51 -15.21 29.19 -26.23
CA GLY A 51 -16.23 28.17 -26.43
C GLY A 51 -17.54 28.44 -25.70
N ALA A 52 -18.21 29.55 -26.03
CA ALA A 52 -19.58 29.82 -25.61
C ALA A 52 -20.59 28.98 -26.42
N GLY A 53 -21.57 28.36 -25.75
CA GLY A 53 -22.69 27.66 -26.38
C GLY A 53 -23.95 27.78 -25.53
N ARG A 54 -25.02 28.31 -26.12
CA ARG A 54 -26.28 28.76 -25.52
C ARG A 54 -27.34 27.64 -25.52
N GLY A 55 -28.41 27.82 -24.72
CA GLY A 55 -29.73 27.19 -24.90
C GLY A 55 -30.37 26.80 -23.57
N ALA A 56 -31.19 27.66 -22.92
CA ALA A 56 -32.62 27.90 -23.17
C ALA A 56 -33.54 26.72 -22.82
N GLY A 57 -34.48 26.93 -21.90
CA GLY A 57 -35.61 26.03 -21.68
C GLY A 57 -36.27 26.20 -20.32
N GLY A 58 -37.49 26.76 -20.29
CA GLY A 58 -38.20 27.18 -19.07
C GLY A 58 -38.92 26.06 -18.30
N GLY A 59 -39.64 26.48 -17.25
CA GLY A 59 -40.69 25.67 -16.62
C GLY A 59 -40.70 25.68 -15.08
N ARG A 60 -41.47 26.59 -14.48
CA ARG A 60 -42.09 26.41 -13.14
C ARG A 60 -43.45 25.70 -13.38
N PRO A 61 -44.01 24.88 -12.46
CA PRO A 61 -44.47 25.38 -11.14
C PRO A 61 -44.46 24.39 -9.94
N ARG A 62 -44.25 25.00 -8.77
CA ARG A 62 -44.97 24.90 -7.48
C ARG A 62 -45.83 23.66 -7.19
N GLU A 63 -45.52 22.99 -6.07
CA GLU A 63 -46.54 22.35 -5.22
C GLU A 63 -46.19 22.49 -3.73
N GLN A 64 -47.23 22.66 -2.92
CA GLN A 64 -47.23 22.89 -1.47
C GLN A 64 -47.91 21.69 -0.78
N GLY A 65 -47.41 21.28 0.38
CA GLY A 65 -48.08 20.40 1.34
C GLY A 65 -47.05 19.95 2.39
N GLY A 66 -47.07 20.46 3.63
CA GLY A 66 -47.88 19.95 4.75
C GLY A 66 -47.16 18.75 5.36
N GLY A 67 -46.62 18.73 6.59
CA GLY A 67 -47.09 19.25 7.86
C GLY A 67 -47.18 18.05 8.82
N GLY A 68 -46.56 18.14 10.01
CA GLY A 68 -46.81 17.20 11.13
C GLY A 68 -45.57 16.63 11.79
N GLY A 69 -45.22 17.17 12.96
CA GLY A 69 -44.34 16.53 13.93
C GLY A 69 -45.11 15.87 15.07
N GLY A 70 -44.41 15.01 15.82
CA GLY A 70 -44.52 14.97 17.28
C GLY A 70 -45.28 13.82 17.96
N SER A 71 -44.48 12.92 18.53
CA SER A 71 -44.62 12.30 19.87
C SER A 71 -45.55 11.09 20.09
N GLY A 72 -44.97 10.03 20.65
CA GLY A 72 -45.68 8.87 21.19
C GLY A 72 -44.73 7.74 21.63
N VAL A 73 -44.39 7.72 22.91
CA VAL A 73 -43.51 6.76 23.61
C VAL A 73 -44.17 5.38 23.82
N ALA A 74 -43.36 4.31 23.85
CA ALA A 74 -43.35 3.23 24.86
C ALA A 74 -42.46 2.07 24.41
N GLY A 75 -41.42 1.78 25.18
CA GLY A 75 -40.58 0.60 25.00
C GLY A 75 -41.14 -0.62 25.73
N VAL A 76 -40.87 -1.81 25.19
CA VAL A 76 -40.64 -3.05 25.95
C VAL A 76 -39.57 -3.84 25.20
N GLY A 77 -38.56 -4.26 25.96
CA GLY A 77 -37.34 -4.89 25.48
C GLY A 77 -37.53 -6.22 24.76
N GLY A 78 -36.65 -6.42 23.81
CA GLY A 78 -36.36 -7.69 23.17
C GLY A 78 -34.99 -7.56 22.55
N ASP A 79 -33.96 -7.57 23.40
CA ASP A 79 -32.55 -7.58 22.98
C ASP A 79 -32.23 -8.95 22.36
N ARG A 80 -32.82 -9.20 21.20
CA ARG A 80 -32.28 -10.13 20.22
C ARG A 80 -31.45 -9.25 19.31
N GLY A 81 -30.23 -8.97 19.75
CA GLY A 81 -29.21 -8.31 18.94
C GLY A 81 -29.19 -8.98 17.57
N CYS A 82 -29.77 -8.28 16.60
CA CYS A 82 -29.79 -8.67 15.21
C CYS A 82 -28.34 -8.94 14.81
N ALA A 83 -28.11 -10.13 14.24
CA ALA A 83 -26.86 -10.49 13.62
C ALA A 83 -26.32 -9.29 12.83
N LYS A 84 -25.10 -8.84 13.17
CA LYS A 84 -24.36 -7.88 12.35
C LYS A 84 -24.41 -8.41 10.93
N GLY A 85 -25.17 -7.73 10.07
CA GLY A 85 -25.37 -8.13 8.69
C GLY A 85 -24.03 -8.45 8.05
N ASP A 86 -23.98 -9.53 7.30
CA ASP A 86 -22.80 -10.04 6.62
C ASP A 86 -22.07 -8.87 5.95
N ALA A 87 -20.94 -8.46 6.55
CA ALA A 87 -20.18 -7.34 6.04
C ALA A 87 -19.71 -7.72 4.63
N VAL A 88 -20.20 -7.00 3.61
CA VAL A 88 -19.82 -7.22 2.22
C VAL A 88 -18.32 -7.02 2.12
N SER A 89 -17.57 -8.10 1.91
CA SER A 89 -16.11 -8.08 1.86
C SER A 89 -15.60 -7.21 0.70
N ALA A 90 -14.47 -6.54 0.90
CA ALA A 90 -13.81 -5.74 -0.13
C ALA A 90 -13.60 -6.54 -1.44
N THR A 91 -13.62 -5.82 -2.56
CA THR A 91 -13.21 -6.39 -3.84
C THR A 91 -11.73 -6.79 -3.81
N ALA A 92 -11.34 -7.80 -4.60
CA ALA A 92 -9.92 -8.19 -4.71
C ALA A 92 -9.02 -7.03 -5.16
N ARG A 93 -9.55 -6.12 -5.99
CA ARG A 93 -8.85 -4.89 -6.40
C ARG A 93 -8.57 -3.96 -5.22
N GLU A 94 -9.51 -3.84 -4.28
CA GLU A 94 -9.33 -2.99 -3.11
C GLU A 94 -8.33 -3.60 -2.12
N VAL A 95 -8.39 -4.91 -1.87
CA VAL A 95 -7.37 -5.60 -1.06
C VAL A 95 -5.98 -5.39 -1.66
N ARG A 96 -5.84 -5.45 -2.98
CA ARG A 96 -4.58 -5.19 -3.67
C ARG A 96 -4.12 -3.74 -3.54
N ARG A 97 -5.03 -2.77 -3.65
CA ARG A 97 -4.71 -1.35 -3.42
C ARG A 97 -4.15 -1.13 -2.02
N LEU A 98 -4.81 -1.68 -1.00
CA LEU A 98 -4.36 -1.60 0.39
C LEU A 98 -3.02 -2.33 0.59
N ALA A 99 -2.82 -3.48 -0.04
CA ALA A 99 -1.56 -4.22 0.03
C ALA A 99 -0.40 -3.43 -0.60
N PHE A 100 -0.66 -2.75 -1.72
CA PHE A 100 0.31 -1.84 -2.33
C PHE A 100 0.70 -0.71 -1.38
N LEU A 101 -0.28 -0.05 -0.75
CA LEU A 101 -0.02 1.02 0.23
C LEU A 101 0.75 0.48 1.44
N GLY A 102 0.40 -0.70 1.93
CA GLY A 102 1.09 -1.37 3.02
C GLY A 102 2.55 -1.68 2.68
N LEU A 103 2.81 -2.23 1.49
CA LEU A 103 4.16 -2.54 1.02
C LEU A 103 5.01 -1.27 0.84
N PHE A 104 4.42 -0.21 0.30
CA PHE A 104 5.08 1.09 0.18
C PHE A 104 5.50 1.65 1.55
N GLN A 105 4.63 1.54 2.56
CA GLN A 105 4.96 2.00 3.91
C GLN A 105 6.00 1.10 4.60
N LEU A 106 5.91 -0.22 4.41
CA LEU A 106 6.92 -1.17 4.90
C LEU A 106 8.31 -0.90 4.31
N ASP A 107 8.39 -0.53 3.03
CA ASP A 107 9.65 -0.13 2.41
C ASP A 107 10.25 1.13 3.03
N ALA A 108 9.42 2.06 3.50
CA ALA A 108 9.86 3.31 4.08
C ALA A 108 10.21 3.20 5.58
N ARG A 109 9.46 2.37 6.32
CA ARG A 109 9.50 2.33 7.79
C ARG A 109 10.03 1.01 8.37
N GLY A 110 10.00 -0.07 7.61
CA GLY A 110 10.31 -1.41 8.10
C GLY A 110 9.13 -2.07 8.83
N GLU A 111 9.37 -3.29 9.35
CA GLU A 111 8.34 -4.09 10.05
C GLU A 111 8.03 -3.60 11.47
N ASP A 112 8.88 -2.74 12.06
CA ASP A 112 8.65 -2.21 13.41
C ASP A 112 7.41 -1.29 13.48
N ALA A 113 6.99 -0.73 12.34
CA ALA A 113 5.84 0.17 12.21
C ALA A 113 4.52 -0.55 11.85
N LEU A 114 4.42 -1.88 12.01
CA LEU A 114 3.27 -2.65 11.51
C LEU A 114 1.91 -2.20 12.05
N ASP A 115 1.83 -1.86 13.34
CA ASP A 115 0.56 -1.40 13.94
C ASP A 115 0.13 -0.03 13.41
N GLU A 116 1.08 0.86 13.19
CA GLU A 116 0.86 2.18 12.59
C GLU A 116 0.43 2.04 11.12
N ILE A 117 1.09 1.14 10.38
CA ILE A 117 0.71 0.83 8.99
C ILE A 117 -0.71 0.28 8.96
N ARG A 118 -1.07 -0.65 9.85
CA ARG A 118 -2.44 -1.18 9.96
C ARG A 118 -3.45 -0.04 10.18
N ALA A 119 -3.18 0.86 11.11
CA ALA A 119 -4.06 2.00 11.39
C ALA A 119 -4.27 2.88 10.16
N THR A 120 -3.19 3.27 9.46
CA THR A 120 -3.28 4.10 8.25
C THR A 120 -4.03 3.42 7.10
N LEU A 121 -3.94 2.09 6.97
CA LEU A 121 -4.67 1.33 5.96
C LEU A 121 -6.17 1.28 6.28
N THR A 122 -6.54 1.13 7.55
CA THR A 122 -7.94 1.22 7.99
C THR A 122 -8.52 2.60 7.68
N GLU A 123 -7.82 3.68 8.02
CA GLU A 123 -8.25 5.05 7.70
C GLU A 123 -8.41 5.25 6.19
N SER A 124 -7.45 4.77 5.40
CA SER A 124 -7.51 4.82 3.92
C SER A 124 -8.68 4.03 3.33
N ALA A 125 -9.09 2.93 3.97
CA ALA A 125 -10.25 2.16 3.56
C ALA A 125 -11.57 2.90 3.85
N GLU A 126 -11.65 3.55 5.01
CA GLU A 126 -12.82 4.35 5.44
C GLU A 126 -12.99 5.60 4.56
N GLU A 127 -11.90 6.33 4.29
CA GLU A 127 -11.93 7.56 3.48
C GLU A 127 -12.45 7.29 2.06
N THR A 128 -12.00 6.19 1.46
CA THR A 128 -12.42 5.80 0.11
C THR A 128 -13.82 5.19 0.06
N LYS A 129 -14.44 4.96 1.23
CA LYS A 129 -15.75 4.28 1.37
C LYS A 129 -15.79 2.98 0.57
N SER A 130 -14.67 2.24 0.56
CA SER A 130 -14.49 1.08 -0.31
C SER A 130 -15.27 -0.16 0.14
N GLY A 131 -15.91 -0.09 1.32
CA GLY A 131 -16.58 -1.22 1.96
C GLY A 131 -15.60 -2.24 2.55
N ALA A 132 -14.30 -1.92 2.60
CA ALA A 132 -13.32 -2.84 3.14
C ALA A 132 -13.50 -3.02 4.66
N THR A 133 -13.54 -4.28 5.07
CA THR A 133 -13.67 -4.69 6.47
C THR A 133 -12.30 -4.74 7.13
N ALA A 134 -12.26 -4.78 8.47
CA ALA A 134 -11.02 -5.02 9.22
C ALA A 134 -10.30 -6.31 8.77
N ARG A 135 -11.06 -7.35 8.39
CA ARG A 135 -10.49 -8.60 7.84
C ARG A 135 -9.81 -8.35 6.50
N ASP A 136 -10.35 -7.48 5.66
CA ASP A 136 -9.77 -7.15 4.36
C ASP A 136 -8.48 -6.35 4.48
N VAL A 137 -8.42 -5.44 5.45
CA VAL A 137 -7.19 -4.73 5.82
C VAL A 137 -6.12 -5.72 6.28
N GLU A 138 -6.46 -6.71 7.11
CA GLU A 138 -5.49 -7.72 7.55
C GLU A 138 -5.02 -8.61 6.38
N ARG A 139 -5.93 -9.02 5.48
CA ARG A 139 -5.55 -9.74 4.24
C ARG A 139 -4.60 -8.93 3.37
N ALA A 140 -4.84 -7.62 3.26
CA ALA A 140 -3.97 -6.72 2.51
C ALA A 140 -2.59 -6.58 3.17
N LEU A 141 -2.55 -6.46 4.50
CA LEU A 141 -1.31 -6.37 5.27
C LEU A 141 -0.49 -7.66 5.19
N GLU A 142 -1.13 -8.82 5.27
CA GLU A 142 -0.49 -10.12 5.06
C GLU A 142 0.17 -10.19 3.68
N LEU A 143 -0.57 -9.85 2.62
CA LEU A 143 -0.05 -9.81 1.26
C LEU A 143 1.14 -8.84 1.11
N ALA A 144 1.06 -7.66 1.73
CA ALA A 144 2.14 -6.68 1.74
C ALA A 144 3.40 -7.23 2.44
N ARG A 145 3.24 -7.90 3.58
CA ARG A 145 4.35 -8.49 4.34
C ARG A 145 5.01 -9.64 3.60
N GLU A 146 4.23 -10.52 2.98
CA GLU A 146 4.76 -11.60 2.14
C GLU A 146 5.61 -11.04 0.98
N ALA A 147 5.11 -10.00 0.29
CA ALA A 147 5.85 -9.33 -0.77
C ALA A 147 7.11 -8.63 -0.23
N PHE A 148 7.03 -8.00 0.94
CA PHE A 148 8.16 -7.35 1.59
C PHE A 148 9.26 -8.36 1.96
N ALA A 149 8.90 -9.53 2.49
CA ALA A 149 9.84 -10.60 2.84
C ALA A 149 10.64 -11.09 1.62
N HIS A 150 10.00 -11.16 0.45
CA HIS A 150 10.63 -11.62 -0.80
C HIS A 150 11.21 -10.50 -1.67
N ARG A 151 11.13 -9.23 -1.25
CA ARG A 151 11.46 -8.06 -2.08
C ARG A 151 12.84 -8.12 -2.74
N ARG A 152 13.87 -8.59 -2.01
CA ARG A 152 15.25 -8.65 -2.53
C ARG A 152 15.38 -9.66 -3.68
N LYS A 153 14.67 -10.79 -3.58
CA LYS A 153 14.64 -11.81 -4.64
C LYS A 153 13.96 -11.24 -5.89
N MET A 154 12.84 -10.55 -5.71
CA MET A 154 12.11 -9.92 -6.81
C MET A 154 12.91 -8.79 -7.46
N ASP A 155 13.61 -7.96 -6.67
CA ASP A 155 14.47 -6.91 -7.21
C ASP A 155 15.62 -7.49 -8.06
N ALA A 156 16.22 -8.58 -7.60
CA ALA A 156 17.27 -9.28 -8.34
C ALA A 156 16.75 -9.86 -9.65
N GLU A 157 15.57 -10.48 -9.63
CA GLU A 157 14.89 -10.98 -10.83
C GLU A 157 14.59 -9.85 -11.83
N VAL A 158 14.09 -8.71 -11.35
CA VAL A 158 13.85 -7.55 -12.21
C VAL A 158 15.15 -7.02 -12.81
N LEU A 159 16.23 -6.95 -12.02
CA LEU A 159 17.53 -6.50 -12.50
C LEU A 159 18.11 -7.43 -13.57
N GLU A 160 17.92 -8.75 -13.41
CA GLU A 160 18.33 -9.76 -14.40
C GLU A 160 17.59 -9.56 -15.74
N LEU A 161 16.27 -9.37 -15.69
CA LEU A 161 15.42 -9.27 -16.88
C LEU A 161 15.43 -7.86 -17.50
N ALA A 162 15.68 -6.84 -16.69
CA ALA A 162 15.72 -5.45 -17.08
C ALA A 162 16.93 -4.75 -16.43
N PRO A 163 18.14 -4.91 -16.97
CA PRO A 163 19.36 -4.30 -16.40
C PRO A 163 19.32 -2.76 -16.32
N GLY A 164 18.53 -2.13 -17.20
CA GLY A 164 18.27 -0.68 -17.14
C GLY A 164 17.37 -0.24 -15.97
N TRP A 165 16.92 -1.19 -15.13
CA TRP A 165 16.03 -0.98 -14.00
C TRP A 165 16.74 -1.27 -12.66
N PRO A 166 17.57 -0.37 -12.14
CA PRO A 166 18.07 -0.51 -10.77
C PRO A 166 16.99 -0.03 -9.78
N ALA A 167 16.52 -0.92 -8.90
CA ALA A 167 15.40 -0.68 -7.96
C ALA A 167 15.51 0.62 -7.13
N GLN A 168 16.74 1.02 -6.80
CA GLN A 168 17.04 2.21 -6.00
C GLN A 168 16.85 3.51 -6.77
N ARG A 169 16.87 3.50 -8.11
CA ARG A 169 16.69 4.69 -8.95
C ARG A 169 15.24 4.93 -9.38
N GLN A 170 14.34 4.03 -8.98
CA GLN A 170 12.96 4.02 -9.43
C GLN A 170 12.05 4.64 -8.38
N PRO A 171 10.94 5.28 -8.79
CA PRO A 171 9.95 5.79 -7.85
C PRO A 171 9.55 4.70 -6.86
N ALA A 172 9.47 5.05 -5.58
CA ALA A 172 9.11 4.09 -4.54
C ALA A 172 7.74 3.44 -4.80
N VAL A 173 6.81 4.20 -5.39
CA VAL A 173 5.51 3.70 -5.86
C VAL A 173 5.67 2.61 -6.92
N ASP A 174 6.43 2.87 -8.00
CA ASP A 174 6.60 1.91 -9.10
C ASP A 174 7.27 0.63 -8.62
N ARG A 175 8.25 0.75 -7.72
CA ARG A 175 8.92 -0.40 -7.10
C ARG A 175 7.96 -1.24 -6.25
N ALA A 176 7.12 -0.61 -5.43
CA ALA A 176 6.13 -1.32 -4.63
C ALA A 176 5.10 -2.05 -5.53
N ILE A 177 4.62 -1.40 -6.59
CA ILE A 177 3.68 -2.01 -7.55
C ILE A 177 4.31 -3.22 -8.24
N LEU A 178 5.54 -3.10 -8.74
CA LEU A 178 6.26 -4.20 -9.38
C LEU A 178 6.45 -5.38 -8.43
N ARG A 179 6.93 -5.14 -7.22
CA ARG A 179 7.13 -6.19 -6.21
C ARG A 179 5.82 -6.89 -5.87
N LEU A 180 4.73 -6.15 -5.67
CA LEU A 180 3.44 -6.77 -5.38
C LEU A 180 2.95 -7.65 -6.54
N ALA A 181 3.03 -7.15 -7.77
CA ALA A 181 2.62 -7.89 -8.95
C ALA A 181 3.45 -9.17 -9.15
N ILE A 182 4.77 -9.09 -8.99
CA ILE A 182 5.66 -10.23 -9.11
C ILE A 182 5.36 -11.26 -8.02
N HIS A 183 5.16 -10.83 -6.77
CA HIS A 183 4.78 -11.72 -5.68
C HIS A 183 3.49 -12.48 -5.99
N GLU A 184 2.44 -11.79 -6.44
CA GLU A 184 1.18 -12.43 -6.80
C GLU A 184 1.30 -13.44 -7.96
N MET A 185 2.11 -13.13 -8.97
CA MET A 185 2.41 -14.05 -10.08
C MET A 185 3.14 -15.30 -9.58
N ARG A 186 4.14 -15.10 -8.71
CA ARG A 186 5.02 -16.15 -8.20
C ARG A 186 4.33 -17.05 -7.19
N SER A 187 3.45 -16.50 -6.36
CA SER A 187 2.71 -17.26 -5.35
C SER A 187 1.50 -18.01 -5.92
N GLY A 188 1.13 -17.75 -7.19
CA GLY A 188 -0.07 -18.31 -7.81
C GLY A 188 -1.38 -17.78 -7.21
N ARG A 189 -1.32 -16.75 -6.34
CA ARG A 189 -2.50 -16.17 -5.68
C ARG A 189 -3.45 -15.52 -6.69
N THR A 190 -2.88 -14.96 -7.75
CA THR A 190 -3.61 -14.31 -8.84
C THR A 190 -3.08 -14.81 -10.17
N PRO A 191 -3.93 -15.17 -11.15
CA PRO A 191 -3.47 -15.54 -12.49
C PRO A 191 -2.53 -14.48 -13.06
N ALA A 192 -1.40 -14.90 -13.63
CA ALA A 192 -0.30 -13.98 -13.86
C ALA A 192 -0.66 -12.77 -14.74
N LYS A 193 -1.48 -12.99 -15.79
CA LYS A 193 -2.00 -11.91 -16.65
C LYS A 193 -2.90 -10.92 -15.91
N VAL A 194 -3.68 -11.40 -14.94
CA VAL A 194 -4.54 -10.55 -14.11
C VAL A 194 -3.68 -9.70 -13.17
N ALA A 195 -2.64 -10.28 -12.56
CA ALA A 195 -1.70 -9.53 -11.73
C ALA A 195 -1.03 -8.38 -12.51
N VAL A 196 -0.61 -8.63 -13.75
CA VAL A 196 -0.06 -7.58 -14.64
C VAL A 196 -1.08 -6.47 -14.90
N ASN A 197 -2.29 -6.83 -15.33
CA ASN A 197 -3.33 -5.84 -15.63
C ASN A 197 -3.66 -4.96 -14.41
N GLU A 198 -3.79 -5.57 -13.23
CA GLU A 198 -4.08 -4.83 -12.00
C GLU A 198 -2.92 -3.93 -11.56
N ALA A 199 -1.67 -4.36 -11.79
CA ALA A 199 -0.49 -3.52 -11.56
C ALA A 199 -0.51 -2.26 -12.45
N LEU A 200 -0.86 -2.40 -13.73
CA LEU A 200 -0.97 -1.25 -14.63
C LEU A 200 -2.06 -0.27 -14.18
N GLU A 201 -3.19 -0.77 -13.68
CA GLU A 201 -4.24 0.08 -13.12
C GLU A 201 -3.77 0.84 -11.88
N LEU A 202 -2.92 0.25 -11.03
CA LEU A 202 -2.28 0.95 -9.92
C LEU A 202 -1.34 2.05 -10.42
N THR A 203 -0.51 1.78 -11.44
CA THR A 203 0.43 2.80 -11.95
C THR A 203 -0.28 4.03 -12.49
N LYS A 204 -1.41 3.85 -13.18
CA LYS A 204 -2.22 4.96 -13.70
C LYS A 204 -2.82 5.83 -12.60
N ARG A 205 -3.06 5.25 -11.42
CA ARG A 205 -3.70 5.93 -10.29
C ARG A 205 -2.70 6.62 -9.36
N PHE A 206 -1.54 6.00 -9.13
CA PHE A 206 -0.62 6.40 -8.06
C PHE A 206 0.73 6.93 -8.57
N SER A 207 1.02 6.79 -9.86
CA SER A 207 2.33 7.12 -10.41
C SER A 207 2.23 8.14 -11.55
N THR A 208 3.36 8.36 -12.24
CA THR A 208 3.46 9.35 -13.32
C THR A 208 2.95 8.82 -14.66
N GLU A 209 2.69 9.71 -15.61
CA GLU A 209 2.21 9.35 -16.96
C GLU A 209 3.16 8.39 -17.72
N ARG A 210 4.45 8.39 -17.38
CA ARG A 210 5.45 7.50 -18.01
C ARG A 210 5.52 6.12 -17.38
N SER A 211 5.02 5.96 -16.15
CA SER A 211 5.16 4.74 -15.36
C SER A 211 4.40 3.53 -15.93
N PRO A 212 3.17 3.64 -16.48
CA PRO A 212 2.45 2.48 -17.01
C PRO A 212 3.20 1.76 -18.14
N ALA A 213 3.73 2.49 -19.11
CA ALA A 213 4.47 1.89 -20.23
C ALA A 213 5.74 1.18 -19.78
N PHE A 214 6.45 1.80 -18.82
CA PHE A 214 7.68 1.26 -18.26
C PHE A 214 7.44 0.01 -17.42
N VAL A 215 6.48 0.06 -16.48
CA VAL A 215 6.10 -1.08 -15.65
C VAL A 215 5.60 -2.23 -16.51
N ASN A 216 4.83 -1.95 -17.57
CA ASN A 216 4.41 -2.97 -18.54
C ASN A 216 5.61 -3.68 -19.17
N GLY A 217 6.61 -2.92 -19.65
CA GLY A 217 7.80 -3.49 -20.28
C GLY A 217 8.62 -4.41 -19.36
N VAL A 218 8.63 -4.14 -18.05
CA VAL A 218 9.28 -5.01 -17.06
C VAL A 218 8.42 -6.25 -16.78
N LEU A 219 7.13 -6.06 -16.48
CA LEU A 219 6.21 -7.15 -16.14
C LEU A 219 6.01 -8.13 -17.29
N ASP A 220 6.05 -7.68 -18.56
CA ASP A 220 5.97 -8.57 -19.72
C ASP A 220 7.13 -9.59 -19.76
N LYS A 221 8.33 -9.19 -19.33
CA LYS A 221 9.48 -10.09 -19.26
C LYS A 221 9.35 -11.09 -18.12
N VAL A 222 8.92 -10.61 -16.95
CA VAL A 222 8.65 -11.49 -15.79
C VAL A 222 7.54 -12.49 -16.12
N LEU A 223 6.45 -12.01 -16.72
CA LEU A 223 5.30 -12.84 -17.11
C LEU A 223 5.72 -13.96 -18.05
N LYS A 224 6.54 -13.68 -19.07
CA LYS A 224 7.08 -14.70 -19.98
C LYS A 224 7.86 -15.77 -19.23
N ARG A 225 8.69 -15.37 -18.27
CA ARG A 225 9.46 -16.31 -17.44
C ARG A 225 8.56 -17.17 -16.56
N VAL A 226 7.62 -16.56 -15.83
CA VAL A 226 6.67 -17.28 -14.97
C VAL A 226 5.84 -18.28 -15.77
N LEU A 227 5.32 -17.89 -16.94
CA LEU A 227 4.52 -18.78 -17.78
C LEU A 227 5.36 -19.94 -18.37
N ALA A 228 6.62 -19.70 -18.72
CA ALA A 228 7.51 -20.75 -19.20
C ALA A 228 7.81 -21.78 -18.11
N GLU A 229 8.07 -21.31 -16.88
CA GLU A 229 8.31 -22.18 -15.72
C GLU A 229 7.04 -22.96 -15.31
N GLN A 230 5.87 -22.33 -15.35
CA GLN A 230 4.59 -23.01 -15.09
C GLN A 230 4.32 -24.12 -16.10
N ARG A 231 4.53 -23.86 -17.40
CA ARG A 231 4.38 -24.89 -18.44
C ARG A 231 5.34 -26.06 -18.25
N ALA A 232 6.61 -25.77 -17.95
CA ALA A 232 7.59 -26.82 -17.69
C ALA A 232 7.22 -27.68 -16.45
N SER A 233 6.61 -27.06 -15.43
CA SER A 233 6.09 -27.79 -14.27
C SER A 233 4.88 -28.66 -14.63
N ASP A 234 3.95 -28.15 -15.44
CA ASP A 234 2.76 -28.89 -15.86
C ASP A 234 3.13 -30.10 -16.73
N ASP A 235 4.10 -29.94 -17.64
CA ASP A 235 4.62 -31.01 -18.50
C ASP A 235 5.30 -32.13 -17.68
N ALA A 236 6.02 -31.78 -16.62
CA ALA A 236 6.68 -32.75 -15.73
C ALA A 236 5.67 -33.60 -14.94
N VAL A 237 4.62 -32.98 -14.41
CA VAL A 237 3.55 -33.70 -13.67
C VAL A 237 2.75 -34.60 -14.61
N GLY A 238 2.54 -34.18 -15.86
CA GLY A 238 1.89 -34.99 -16.89
C GLY A 238 2.64 -36.30 -17.16
N ALA A 239 3.96 -36.21 -17.36
CA ALA A 239 4.81 -37.37 -17.65
C ALA A 239 4.84 -38.41 -16.51
N GLU A 240 4.90 -37.96 -15.24
CA GLU A 240 4.88 -38.87 -14.08
C GLU A 240 3.56 -39.63 -13.93
N SER A 241 2.46 -39.08 -14.43
CA SER A 241 1.13 -39.71 -14.35
C SER A 241 0.86 -40.75 -15.44
N GLU A 242 1.57 -40.68 -16.57
CA GLU A 242 1.48 -41.64 -17.67
C GLU A 242 2.35 -42.88 -17.44
N ASP A 243 3.53 -42.73 -16.80
CA ASP A 243 4.43 -43.86 -16.47
C ASP A 243 3.94 -44.72 -15.29
N ALA A 244 2.90 -44.28 -14.57
CA ALA A 244 2.31 -45.01 -13.43
C ALA A 244 1.10 -45.90 -13.80
N ARG A 245 0.79 -46.07 -15.10
CA ARG A 245 -0.30 -46.91 -15.63
C ARG A 245 0.20 -48.12 -16.40
#